data_AF-S8DTV1-F1
#
_entry.id   AF-S8DTV1-F1
#
_cell.length_a   1.000
_cell.length_b   1.000
_cell.length_c   1.000
_cell.angle_alpha   90.00
_cell.angle_beta   90.00
_cell.angle_gamma   90.00
#
_symmetry.space_group_name_H-M   'P 1'
#
loop_
_entity.id
_entity.type
_entity.pdbx_description
1 polymer ?
#
loop_
_entity_poly.entity_id
_entity_poly.type
_entity_poly.pdbx_seq_one_letter_code
_entity_poly.pdbx_strand_id
1 'polypeptide(L)'
;MDSAQFHAAVYHVVRQIPPHHVTTYGHIAKLIGMPRHSRHVGQALKFVSSDVQPPIPWYRVISSSGTISSRGPGTSGADNQRQELEAEGTEVSVGRTGDMRVDLKRYGWFPAPGTVDTGVDLHESEDDFGEATDDTLDARDGEHGSF
;
A
#
# COMPACT_ATOMS: atom_id res chain seq x y z
N MET A 1 -5.48 -11.98 -4.55
CA MET A 1 -5.53 -10.74 -5.34
C MET A 1 -4.41 -10.77 -6.38
N ASP A 2 -4.74 -10.62 -7.66
CA ASP A 2 -3.74 -10.49 -8.73
C ASP A 2 -3.21 -9.03 -8.83
N SER A 3 -2.22 -8.81 -9.71
CA SER A 3 -1.58 -7.47 -9.87
C SER A 3 -2.55 -6.39 -10.37
N ALA A 4 -3.50 -6.75 -11.25
CA ALA A 4 -4.46 -5.81 -11.80
C ALA A 4 -5.48 -5.38 -10.74
N GLN A 5 -6.00 -6.33 -9.95
CA GLN A 5 -6.86 -6.07 -8.80
C GLN A 5 -6.14 -5.22 -7.77
N PHE A 6 -4.86 -5.50 -7.49
CA PHE A 6 -4.06 -4.71 -6.56
C PHE A 6 -3.94 -3.25 -6.99
N HIS A 7 -3.59 -2.99 -8.25
CA HIS A 7 -3.53 -1.63 -8.78
C HIS A 7 -4.89 -0.94 -8.72
N ALA A 8 -5.97 -1.63 -9.09
CA ALA A 8 -7.32 -1.09 -9.04
C ALA A 8 -7.73 -0.68 -7.61
N ALA A 9 -7.47 -1.54 -6.62
CA ALA A 9 -7.76 -1.26 -5.21
C ALA A 9 -6.93 -0.09 -4.69
N VAL A 10 -5.64 -0.02 -5.02
CA VAL A 10 -4.77 1.12 -4.69
C VAL A 10 -5.34 2.42 -5.26
N TYR A 11 -5.69 2.45 -6.55
CA TYR A 11 -6.22 3.65 -7.19
C TYR A 11 -7.58 4.05 -6.62
N HIS A 12 -8.42 3.07 -6.27
CA HIS A 12 -9.72 3.29 -5.68
C HIS A 12 -9.62 3.93 -4.29
N VAL A 13 -8.72 3.45 -3.43
CA VAL A 13 -8.46 4.04 -2.11
C VAL A 13 -7.83 5.42 -2.23
N VAL A 14 -6.88 5.62 -3.16
CA VAL A 14 -6.22 6.92 -3.35
C VAL A 14 -7.20 8.02 -3.77
N ARG A 15 -8.22 7.68 -4.56
CA ARG A 15 -9.29 8.63 -4.95
C ARG A 15 -10.17 9.07 -3.78
N GLN A 16 -10.23 8.29 -2.70
CA GLN A 16 -11.02 8.62 -1.52
C GLN A 16 -10.28 9.46 -0.49
N ILE A 17 -8.97 9.68 -0.65
CA ILE A 17 -8.22 10.59 0.21
C ILE A 17 -8.86 11.98 0.05
N PRO A 18 -9.33 12.64 1.13
CA PRO A 18 -9.95 13.94 1.01
C PRO A 18 -8.93 15.00 0.55
N PRO A 19 -9.39 16.10 -0.08
CA PRO A 19 -8.52 17.23 -0.39
C PRO A 19 -7.88 17.78 0.89
N HIS A 20 -6.73 18.43 0.74
CA HIS A 20 -5.92 18.93 1.87
C HIS A 20 -5.33 17.84 2.77
N HIS A 21 -5.53 16.56 2.47
CA HIS A 21 -5.03 15.47 3.30
C HIS A 21 -4.06 14.58 2.54
N VAL A 22 -3.18 13.94 3.32
CA VAL A 22 -2.17 13.02 2.83
C VAL A 22 -2.25 11.70 3.59
N THR A 23 -1.84 10.63 2.95
CA THR A 23 -1.68 9.32 3.59
C THR A 23 -0.32 8.73 3.24
N THR A 24 -0.03 7.55 3.77
CA THR A 24 1.27 6.89 3.55
C THR A 24 1.11 5.64 2.71
N TYR A 25 2.16 5.27 1.97
CA TYR A 25 2.20 4.02 1.20
C TYR A 25 1.88 2.79 2.05
N GLY A 26 2.38 2.77 3.29
CA GLY A 26 2.11 1.70 4.25
C GLY A 26 0.65 1.68 4.71
N HIS A 27 0.03 2.85 4.87
CA HIS A 27 -1.37 2.92 5.27
C HIS A 27 -2.32 2.46 4.17
N ILE A 28 -2.07 2.84 2.90
CA ILE A 28 -2.85 2.31 1.77
C ILE A 28 -2.73 0.79 1.70
N ALA A 29 -1.51 0.27 1.83
CA ALA A 29 -1.25 -1.16 1.83
C ALA A 29 -2.02 -1.87 2.97
N LYS A 30 -2.13 -1.23 4.14
CA LYS A 30 -2.93 -1.72 5.27
C LYS A 30 -4.44 -1.69 4.97
N LEU A 31 -4.94 -0.63 4.33
CA LEU A 31 -6.37 -0.50 3.99
C LEU A 31 -6.83 -1.61 3.04
N ILE A 32 -6.01 -1.98 2.05
CA ILE A 32 -6.31 -3.04 1.09
C ILE A 32 -5.96 -4.47 1.59
N GLY A 33 -5.73 -4.65 2.90
CA GLY A 33 -5.43 -5.97 3.48
C GLY A 33 -4.01 -6.51 3.20
N MET A 34 -3.10 -5.69 2.68
CA MET A 34 -1.74 -6.09 2.29
C MET A 34 -0.64 -5.28 2.99
N PRO A 35 -0.52 -5.30 4.33
CA PRO A 35 0.35 -4.39 5.10
C PRO A 35 1.85 -4.44 4.72
N ARG A 36 2.32 -5.55 4.13
CA ARG A 36 3.72 -5.73 3.70
C ARG A 36 4.02 -5.18 2.29
N HIS A 37 3.02 -4.63 1.59
CA HIS A 37 3.12 -4.25 0.17
C HIS A 37 3.29 -2.75 -0.09
N SER A 38 3.75 -1.97 0.90
CA SER A 38 3.97 -0.52 0.77
C SER A 38 4.83 -0.11 -0.45
N ARG A 39 5.87 -0.90 -0.78
CA ARG A 39 6.71 -0.66 -1.96
C ARG A 39 5.94 -0.86 -3.28
N HIS A 40 5.04 -1.84 -3.33
CA HIS A 40 4.21 -2.11 -4.50
C HIS A 40 3.19 -1.00 -4.73
N VAL A 41 2.63 -0.41 -3.66
CA VAL A 41 1.79 0.80 -3.76
C VAL A 41 2.57 1.94 -4.44
N GLY A 42 3.81 2.17 -4.03
CA GLY A 42 4.68 3.17 -4.66
C GLY A 42 4.96 2.90 -6.15
N GLN A 43 5.12 1.63 -6.53
CA GLN A 43 5.30 1.22 -7.92
C GLN A 43 4.03 1.44 -8.75
N ALA A 44 2.87 1.08 -8.22
CA ALA A 44 1.57 1.32 -8.86
C ALA A 44 1.36 2.81 -9.16
N LEU A 45 1.66 3.67 -8.18
CA LEU A 45 1.51 5.12 -8.31
C LEU A 45 2.60 5.80 -9.15
N LYS A 46 3.68 5.10 -9.53
CA LYS A 46 4.77 5.68 -10.31
C LYS A 46 4.41 5.91 -11.78
N PHE A 47 3.54 5.06 -12.33
CA PHE A 47 3.20 5.05 -13.75
C PHE A 47 1.76 5.50 -14.05
N VAL A 48 1.11 6.14 -13.08
CA VAL A 48 -0.22 6.72 -13.28
C VAL A 48 -0.11 7.82 -14.34
N SER A 49 -0.78 7.63 -15.47
CA SER A 49 -0.88 8.67 -16.51
C SER A 49 -1.88 9.76 -16.08
N SER A 50 -1.65 10.99 -16.52
CA SER A 50 -2.56 12.12 -16.35
C SER A 50 -3.90 11.92 -17.08
N ASP A 51 -3.94 11.02 -18.06
CA ASP A 51 -5.12 10.81 -18.91
C ASP A 51 -6.18 9.90 -18.26
N VAL A 52 -5.87 9.30 -17.10
CA VAL A 52 -6.76 8.38 -16.40
C VAL A 52 -7.94 9.15 -15.80
N GLN A 53 -9.17 8.71 -16.11
CA GLN A 53 -10.40 9.26 -15.56
C GLN A 53 -11.14 8.23 -14.68
N PRO A 54 -11.60 8.60 -13.48
CA PRO A 54 -11.35 9.88 -12.80
C PRO A 54 -9.86 10.00 -12.37
N PRO A 55 -9.34 11.25 -12.25
CA PRO A 55 -7.94 11.49 -11.91
C PRO A 55 -7.57 10.80 -10.58
N ILE A 56 -6.33 10.35 -10.50
CA ILE A 56 -5.80 9.67 -9.32
C ILE A 56 -4.83 10.65 -8.63
N PRO A 57 -5.18 11.19 -7.43
CA PRO A 57 -4.37 12.18 -6.73
C PRO A 57 -3.15 11.52 -6.05
N TRP A 58 -2.25 10.98 -6.87
CA TRP A 58 -1.06 10.24 -6.43
C TRP A 58 -0.15 11.09 -5.52
N TYR A 59 -0.17 12.42 -5.67
CA TYR A 59 0.62 13.36 -4.87
C TYR A 59 0.19 13.40 -3.40
N ARG A 60 -1.02 12.92 -3.04
CA ARG A 60 -1.48 12.79 -1.65
C ARG A 60 -0.83 11.62 -0.90
N VAL A 61 -0.02 10.80 -1.56
CA VAL A 61 0.63 9.63 -0.95
C VAL A 61 2.12 9.88 -0.72
N ILE A 62 2.56 9.81 0.53
CA ILE A 62 3.94 10.14 0.95
C ILE A 62 4.59 9.03 1.79
N SER A 63 5.86 9.22 2.13
CA SER A 63 6.60 8.32 3.03
C SER A 63 5.97 8.30 4.43
N SER A 64 6.12 7.18 5.15
CA SER A 64 5.72 7.08 6.57
C SER A 64 6.44 8.08 7.48
N SER A 65 7.59 8.61 7.04
CA SER A 65 8.32 9.68 7.73
C SER A 65 7.73 11.08 7.51
N GLY A 66 6.64 11.21 6.75
CA GLY A 66 6.09 12.49 6.30
C GLY A 66 6.92 13.17 5.22
N THR A 67 7.94 12.49 4.67
CA THR A 67 8.84 13.06 3.65
C THR A 67 8.29 12.86 2.24
N ILE A 68 8.38 13.89 1.40
CA ILE A 68 8.15 13.80 -0.04
C ILE A 68 9.39 13.14 -0.66
N SER A 69 9.25 11.90 -1.12
CA SER A 69 10.38 11.15 -1.67
C SER A 69 10.78 11.68 -3.04
N SER A 70 12.07 12.00 -3.19
CA SER A 70 12.62 12.36 -4.50
C SER A 70 12.64 11.14 -5.42
N ARG A 71 12.05 11.26 -6.62
CA ARG A 71 11.92 10.14 -7.59
C ARG A 71 13.16 9.98 -8.49
N GLY A 72 14.34 10.38 -7.99
CA GLY A 72 15.64 10.22 -8.65
C GLY A 72 16.48 11.51 -8.66
N PRO A 73 17.81 11.41 -8.84
CA PRO A 73 18.68 12.59 -8.96
C PRO A 73 18.27 13.45 -10.16
N GLY A 74 18.11 14.75 -9.97
CA GLY A 74 17.75 15.68 -11.05
C GLY A 74 16.30 15.60 -11.55
N THR A 75 15.41 14.91 -10.82
CA THR A 75 14.00 14.80 -11.22
C THR A 75 13.13 15.85 -10.53
N SER A 76 12.29 16.55 -11.30
CA SER A 76 11.27 17.49 -10.78
C SER A 76 10.11 16.81 -10.06
N GLY A 77 10.17 15.49 -9.83
CA GLY A 77 9.04 14.73 -9.28
C GLY A 77 8.66 15.12 -7.86
N ALA A 78 9.64 15.48 -7.03
CA ALA A 78 9.39 15.97 -5.67
C ALA A 78 8.79 17.38 -5.67
N ASP A 79 9.30 18.25 -6.54
CA ASP A 79 8.77 19.61 -6.71
C ASP A 79 7.37 19.63 -7.29
N ASN A 80 7.07 18.77 -8.26
CA ASN A 80 5.72 18.62 -8.80
C ASN A 80 4.76 18.13 -7.71
N GLN A 81 5.15 17.12 -6.92
CA GLN A 81 4.34 16.64 -5.80
C GLN A 81 4.11 17.75 -4.76
N ARG A 82 5.12 18.55 -4.44
CA ARG A 82 4.97 19.73 -3.58
C ARG A 82 3.97 20.74 -4.16
N GLN A 83 4.11 21.09 -5.43
CA GLN A 83 3.24 22.07 -6.09
C GLN A 83 1.77 21.64 -6.08
N GLU A 84 1.48 20.36 -6.36
CA GLU A 84 0.11 19.83 -6.31
C GLU A 84 -0.45 19.86 -4.87
N LEU A 85 0.37 19.49 -3.88
CA LEU A 85 -0.03 19.55 -2.47
C LEU A 85 -0.31 20.99 -2.01
N GLU A 86 0.54 21.93 -2.38
CA GLU A 86 0.38 23.35 -2.05
C GLU A 86 -0.78 24.00 -2.81
N ALA A 87 -1.02 23.59 -4.07
CA ALA A 87 -2.19 24.03 -4.84
C ALA A 87 -3.50 23.57 -4.18
N GLU A 88 -3.48 22.40 -3.54
CA GLU A 88 -4.54 21.95 -2.65
C GLU A 88 -4.46 22.56 -1.26
N GLY A 89 -3.55 23.48 -0.92
CA GLY A 89 -3.48 24.09 0.41
C GLY A 89 -2.94 23.18 1.52
N THR A 90 -2.26 22.09 1.17
CA THR A 90 -1.44 21.30 2.12
C THR A 90 -0.10 21.98 2.31
N GLU A 91 0.27 22.27 3.56
CA GLU A 91 1.52 22.95 3.87
C GLU A 91 2.71 21.97 3.81
N VAL A 92 3.71 22.30 2.98
CA VAL A 92 4.94 21.54 2.84
C VAL A 92 6.09 22.34 3.46
N SER A 93 6.71 21.78 4.49
CA SER A 93 7.90 22.35 5.12
C SER A 93 9.18 21.90 4.42
N VAL A 94 10.06 22.84 4.09
CA VAL A 94 11.39 22.55 3.53
C VAL A 94 12.43 22.62 4.64
N GLY A 95 13.12 21.51 4.88
CA GLY A 95 14.21 21.42 5.85
C GLY A 95 15.48 22.11 5.38
N ARG A 96 16.44 22.33 6.30
CA ARG A 96 17.72 22.99 6.02
C ARG A 96 18.57 22.27 4.95
N THR A 97 18.36 20.96 4.81
CA THR A 97 19.01 20.06 3.85
C THR A 97 18.28 19.96 2.52
N GLY A 98 17.17 20.69 2.34
CA GLY A 98 16.30 20.61 1.16
C GLY A 98 15.24 19.51 1.23
N ASP A 99 15.17 18.75 2.33
CA ASP A 99 14.15 17.71 2.51
C ASP A 99 12.75 18.33 2.67
N MET A 100 11.81 17.93 1.82
CA MET A 100 10.42 18.39 1.88
C MET A 100 9.57 17.45 2.72
N ARG A 101 8.79 18.00 3.64
CA ARG A 101 7.98 17.24 4.61
C ARG A 101 6.57 17.82 4.78
N VAL A 102 5.62 16.94 5.05
CA VAL A 102 4.25 17.28 5.43
C VAL A 102 4.00 16.80 6.85
N ASP A 103 3.32 17.62 7.66
CA ASP A 103 2.91 17.22 8.99
C ASP A 103 1.76 16.21 8.93
N LEU A 104 2.10 14.94 9.12
CA LEU A 104 1.13 13.83 9.17
C LEU A 104 0.15 13.94 10.34
N LYS A 105 0.45 14.70 11.41
CA LYS A 105 -0.51 14.90 12.50
C LYS A 105 -1.62 15.87 12.10
N ARG A 106 -1.29 16.86 11.26
CA ARG A 106 -2.23 17.90 10.82
C ARG A 106 -3.01 17.49 9.59
N TYR A 107 -2.34 16.86 8.62
CA TYR A 107 -2.90 16.55 7.32
C TYR A 107 -3.11 15.04 7.10
N GLY A 108 -2.83 14.21 8.10
CA GLY A 108 -2.90 12.76 7.98
C GLY A 108 -4.32 12.22 7.83
N TRP A 109 -4.57 11.50 6.75
CA TRP A 109 -5.75 10.68 6.57
C TRP A 109 -5.43 9.21 6.87
N PHE A 110 -5.81 8.79 8.08
CA PHE A 110 -5.54 7.45 8.61
C PHE A 110 -6.80 6.74 9.13
N PRO A 111 -7.77 6.45 8.25
CA PRO A 111 -8.95 5.68 8.64
C PRO A 111 -8.57 4.25 9.07
N ALA A 112 -9.43 3.61 9.85
CA ALA A 112 -9.24 2.23 10.25
C ALA A 112 -9.47 1.28 9.06
N PRO A 113 -8.77 0.13 8.98
CA PRO A 113 -9.11 -0.91 8.01
C PRO A 113 -10.59 -1.30 8.13
N GLY A 114 -11.25 -1.54 6.99
CA GLY A 114 -12.68 -1.85 6.94
C GLY A 114 -13.62 -0.65 6.98
N THR A 115 -13.13 0.59 7.17
CA THR A 115 -13.98 1.80 7.11
C THR A 115 -13.95 2.51 5.76
N VAL A 116 -13.09 2.06 4.84
CA VAL A 116 -12.93 2.62 3.49
C VAL A 116 -13.31 1.51 2.51
N ASP A 117 -14.14 1.83 1.52
CA ASP A 117 -14.41 0.92 0.42
C ASP A 117 -13.11 0.72 -0.37
N THR A 118 -12.62 -0.51 -0.48
CA THR A 118 -11.40 -0.80 -1.22
C THR A 118 -11.69 -1.28 -2.64
N GLY A 119 -12.97 -1.44 -2.99
CA GLY A 119 -13.42 -2.00 -4.27
C GLY A 119 -13.06 -3.49 -4.43
N VAL A 120 -12.61 -4.14 -3.36
CA VAL A 120 -12.32 -5.57 -3.32
C VAL A 120 -12.92 -6.15 -2.06
N ASP A 121 -13.58 -7.31 -2.20
CA ASP A 121 -14.02 -8.07 -1.04
C ASP A 121 -12.78 -8.60 -0.32
N LEU A 122 -12.41 -7.90 0.76
CA LEU A 122 -11.39 -8.34 1.71
C LEU A 122 -11.92 -9.46 2.61
N HIS A 123 -12.88 -10.26 2.13
CA HIS A 123 -13.40 -11.41 2.87
C HIS A 123 -12.20 -12.29 3.17
N GLU A 124 -11.81 -12.30 4.44
CA GLU A 124 -10.74 -13.13 4.95
C GLU A 124 -11.07 -14.55 4.49
N SER A 125 -10.25 -15.11 3.63
CA SER A 125 -10.11 -16.56 3.57
C SER A 125 -9.44 -16.95 4.89
N GLU A 126 -10.23 -16.95 5.96
CA GLU A 126 -10.16 -18.03 6.92
C GLU A 126 -10.38 -19.31 6.08
N ASP A 127 -9.57 -20.35 6.30
CA ASP A 127 -9.53 -21.62 5.55
C ASP A 127 -8.59 -21.66 4.33
N ASP A 128 -7.26 -21.66 4.57
CA ASP A 128 -6.34 -22.61 3.91
C ASP A 128 -5.06 -22.76 4.76
N PHE A 129 -5.22 -23.31 5.96
CA PHE A 129 -4.09 -23.80 6.74
C PHE A 129 -4.43 -25.17 7.32
N GLY A 130 -3.93 -26.21 6.65
CA GLY A 130 -3.59 -27.48 7.30
C GLY A 130 -4.58 -28.62 7.13
N GLU A 131 -4.52 -29.30 5.99
CA GLU A 131 -4.71 -30.76 5.97
C GLU A 131 -3.36 -31.38 5.59
N ALA A 132 -2.42 -31.39 6.54
CA ALA A 132 -1.33 -32.34 6.49
C ALA A 132 -1.94 -33.68 6.89
N THR A 133 -2.28 -34.50 5.89
CA THR A 133 -2.69 -35.88 6.11
C THR A 133 -1.55 -36.61 6.83
N ASP A 134 -1.78 -36.88 8.11
CA ASP A 134 -1.09 -37.89 8.90
C ASP A 134 -1.35 -39.25 8.22
N ASP A 135 -0.45 -39.64 7.32
CA ASP A 135 -0.43 -41.00 6.79
C ASP A 135 0.18 -41.89 7.87
N THR A 136 -0.73 -42.43 8.66
CA THR A 136 -0.57 -43.46 9.66
C THR A 136 0.27 -44.63 9.12
N LEU A 137 1.51 -44.75 9.60
CA LEU A 137 2.29 -45.97 9.53
C LEU A 137 1.84 -46.92 10.67
N ASP A 138 0.95 -47.87 10.37
CA ASP A 138 0.79 -49.09 11.16
C ASP A 138 0.53 -50.33 10.28
N ALA A 139 1.52 -51.22 10.24
CA ALA A 139 1.44 -52.68 10.06
C ALA A 139 2.87 -53.23 10.28
N ARG A 140 3.22 -53.83 11.45
CA ARG A 140 2.96 -55.23 11.86
C ARG A 140 3.41 -56.23 10.78
N ASP A 141 4.14 -57.33 11.02
CA ASP A 141 4.74 -58.01 12.17
C ASP A 141 5.44 -59.28 11.60
N GLY A 142 6.36 -59.90 12.34
CA GLY A 142 6.73 -61.33 12.22
C GLY A 142 7.89 -61.66 11.26
N GLU A 143 9.14 -61.89 11.68
CA GLU A 143 9.73 -62.95 12.52
C GLU A 143 9.96 -64.31 11.82
N HIS A 144 11.12 -64.91 12.13
CA HIS A 144 11.68 -66.24 11.79
C HIS A 144 12.36 -66.40 10.41
N GLY A 145 13.60 -66.85 10.24
CA GLY A 145 14.51 -67.59 11.13
C GLY A 145 15.02 -68.85 10.43
N SER A 146 16.33 -68.94 10.17
CA SER A 146 17.12 -70.12 9.75
C SER A 146 16.74 -70.78 8.41
N PHE A 147 17.64 -71.37 7.61
CA PHE A 147 18.91 -72.07 7.84
C PHE A 147 19.77 -71.99 6.55
#